data_AF-A0A9D7JHI6-F1
#
_entry.id   AF-A0A9D7JHI6-F1
#
_cell.length_a   1.000
_cell.length_b   1.000
_cell.length_c   1.000
_cell.angle_alpha   90.00
_cell.angle_beta   90.00
_cell.angle_gamma   90.00
#
_symmetry.space_group_name_H-M   'P 1'
#
loop_
_entity.id
_entity.type
_entity.pdbx_description
1 polymer ?
#
loop_
_entity_poly.entity_id
_entity_poly.type
_entity_poly.pdbx_seq_one_letter_code
_entity_poly.pdbx_strand_id
1 'polypeptide(L)'
;MCEFVGVAVSTTISEDGVLSSAIELVHGDPELNYRVFEEVGNANVVAEWQNWGKKLRLPLFIKAGDGNLLPYSQQVDGVALGVNNGRRKLVAEATRRPHFLHRREPGGQTGS
;
A
#
# COMPACT_ATOMS: atom_id res chain seq x y z
N MET A 1 -19.28 2.57 11.57
CA MET A 1 -18.03 3.33 11.73
C MET A 1 -17.10 2.82 10.64
N CYS A 2 -16.69 3.61 9.65
CA CYS A 2 -15.60 3.17 8.78
C CYS A 2 -14.32 3.27 9.60
N GLU A 3 -13.77 2.13 10.01
CA GLU A 3 -12.55 2.07 10.81
C GLU A 3 -11.38 1.74 9.89
N PHE A 4 -10.54 2.75 9.67
CA PHE A 4 -9.26 2.52 9.03
C PHE A 4 -8.35 1.76 9.99
N VAL A 5 -7.73 0.70 9.48
CA VAL A 5 -6.84 -0.20 10.23
C VAL A 5 -5.38 0.25 10.18
N GLY A 6 -5.03 1.18 9.28
CA GLY A 6 -3.65 1.63 9.12
C GLY A 6 -3.41 2.65 8.03
N VAL A 7 -2.16 3.11 7.93
CA VAL A 7 -1.66 3.97 6.85
C VAL A 7 -0.56 3.23 6.11
N ALA A 8 -0.78 2.93 4.83
CA ALA A 8 0.17 2.22 3.97
C ALA A 8 0.90 3.18 3.04
N VAL A 9 2.20 2.96 2.85
CA VAL A 9 2.99 3.59 1.77
C VAL A 9 3.35 2.55 0.71
N SER A 10 3.30 2.95 -0.56
CA SER A 10 3.73 2.14 -1.70
C SER A 10 4.61 2.95 -2.63
N THR A 11 5.57 2.29 -3.28
CA THR A 11 6.40 2.87 -4.33
C THR A 11 6.36 1.96 -5.54
N THR A 12 6.09 2.52 -6.71
CA THR A 12 6.01 1.81 -7.99
C THR A 12 6.89 2.48 -9.01
N ILE A 13 7.48 1.70 -9.92
CA ILE A 13 8.23 2.19 -11.06
C ILE A 13 7.42 1.87 -12.31
N SER A 14 7.12 2.89 -13.11
CA SER A 14 6.41 2.75 -14.38
C SER A 14 7.29 2.10 -15.45
N GLU A 15 6.71 1.67 -16.57
CA GLU A 15 7.47 1.09 -17.70
C GLU A 15 8.49 2.06 -18.30
N ASP A 16 8.24 3.37 -18.19
CA ASP A 16 9.17 4.44 -18.59
C ASP A 16 10.29 4.69 -17.56
N GLY A 17 10.34 3.92 -16.47
CA GLY A 17 11.33 4.09 -15.40
C GLY A 17 11.00 5.20 -14.40
N VAL A 18 9.81 5.81 -14.50
CA VAL A 18 9.36 6.86 -13.58
C VAL A 18 8.95 6.24 -12.24
N LEU A 19 9.63 6.66 -11.17
CA LEU A 19 9.29 6.28 -9.79
C LEU A 19 8.14 7.15 -9.29
N SER A 20 7.13 6.51 -8.71
CA SER A 20 5.98 7.17 -8.07
C SER A 20 5.72 6.54 -6.71
N SER A 21 5.34 7.35 -5.74
CA SER A 21 4.99 6.89 -4.40
C SER A 21 3.60 7.36 -4.00
N ALA A 22 2.87 6.52 -3.28
CA ALA A 22 1.51 6.82 -2.84
C ALA A 22 1.31 6.40 -1.38
N ILE A 23 0.42 7.12 -0.69
CA ILE A 23 -0.02 6.82 0.68
C ILE A 23 -1.51 6.55 0.67
N GLU A 24 -1.91 5.45 1.31
CA GLU A 24 -3.29 4.98 1.37
C GLU A 24 -3.71 4.76 2.83
N LEU A 25 -4.93 5.16 3.18
CA LEU A 25 -5.61 4.71 4.37
C LEU A 25 -6.18 3.32 4.09
N VAL A 26 -5.76 2.35 4.89
CA VAL A 26 -6.18 0.96 4.76
C VAL A 26 -7.43 0.76 5.60
N HIS A 27 -8.48 0.20 5.00
CA HIS A 27 -9.69 -0.23 5.68
C HIS A 27 -9.73 -1.76 5.76
N GLY A 28 -10.53 -2.33 6.67
CA GLY A 28 -10.74 -3.78 6.73
C GLY A 28 -11.40 -4.36 5.48
N ASP A 29 -12.06 -3.49 4.72
CA ASP A 29 -12.61 -3.75 3.39
C ASP A 29 -11.72 -3.09 2.33
N PRO A 30 -11.14 -3.85 1.38
CA PRO A 30 -10.18 -3.32 0.42
C PRO A 30 -10.79 -2.34 -0.59
N GLU A 31 -12.11 -2.38 -0.82
CA GLU A 31 -12.79 -1.44 -1.73
C GLU A 31 -12.94 -0.06 -1.09
N LEU A 32 -12.78 0.04 0.23
CA LEU A 32 -12.86 1.27 1.01
C LEU A 32 -11.48 1.87 1.34
N ASN A 33 -10.40 1.34 0.75
CA ASN A 33 -9.09 1.95 0.84
C ASN A 33 -9.07 3.31 0.16
N TYR A 34 -8.44 4.30 0.78
CA TYR A 34 -8.46 5.67 0.29
C TYR A 34 -7.05 6.24 0.12
N ARG A 35 -6.69 6.61 -1.10
CA ARG A 35 -5.40 7.25 -1.41
C ARG A 35 -5.44 8.72 -1.00
N VAL A 36 -4.60 9.08 -0.03
CA VAL A 36 -4.53 10.43 0.53
C VAL A 36 -3.40 11.27 -0.05
N PHE A 37 -2.41 10.63 -0.65
CA PHE A 37 -1.23 11.30 -1.19
C PHE A 37 -0.65 10.48 -2.34
N GLU A 38 -0.12 11.18 -3.33
CA GLU A 38 0.62 10.62 -4.46
C GLU A 38 1.65 11.65 -4.95
N GLU A 39 2.88 11.19 -5.21
CA GLU A 39 3.92 12.01 -5.81
C GLU A 39 4.74 11.20 -6.84
N VAL A 40 5.33 11.90 -7.80
CA VAL A 40 6.44 11.37 -8.59
C VAL A 40 7.70 11.52 -7.74
N GLY A 41 8.44 10.44 -7.56
CA GLY A 41 9.56 10.36 -6.64
C GLY A 41 9.17 9.82 -5.27
N ASN A 42 10.07 10.02 -4.30
CA ASN A 42 9.91 9.61 -2.91
C ASN A 42 10.47 10.64 -1.93
N ALA A 43 10.62 11.89 -2.38
CA ALA A 43 11.36 12.91 -1.65
C ALA A 43 10.64 13.28 -0.34
N ASN A 44 9.31 13.38 -0.37
CA ASN A 44 8.51 13.77 0.80
C ASN A 44 7.62 12.65 1.33
N VAL A 45 7.43 11.57 0.56
CA VAL A 45 6.47 10.51 0.89
C VAL A 45 6.69 9.90 2.28
N VAL A 46 7.93 9.70 2.71
CA VAL A 46 8.22 9.10 4.02
C VAL A 46 7.79 10.02 5.16
N ALA A 47 8.06 11.32 5.03
CA ALA A 47 7.68 12.31 6.03
C ALA A 47 6.15 12.45 6.10
N GLU A 48 5.48 12.51 4.95
CA GLU A 48 4.03 12.58 4.89
C GLU A 48 3.37 11.32 5.45
N TRP A 49 3.89 10.15 5.14
CA TRP A 49 3.39 8.88 5.66
C TRP A 49 3.46 8.81 7.18
N GLN A 50 4.59 9.21 7.77
CA GLN A 50 4.72 9.29 9.24
C GLN A 50 3.80 10.36 9.84
N ASN A 51 3.63 11.50 9.17
CA ASN A 51 2.73 12.58 9.58
C ASN A 51 1.28 12.09 9.66
N TRP A 52 0.82 11.34 8.66
CA TRP A 52 -0.50 10.71 8.64
C TRP A 52 -0.69 9.71 9.78
N GLY A 53 0.25 8.79 9.99
CA GLY A 53 0.18 7.83 11.10
C GLY A 53 0.11 8.51 12.46
N LYS A 54 0.89 9.58 12.67
CA LYS A 54 0.88 10.36 13.92
C LYS A 54 -0.43 11.11 14.12
N LYS A 55 -0.95 11.78 13.09
CA LYS A 55 -2.20 12.57 13.15
C LYS A 55 -3.42 11.70 13.42
N LEU A 56 -3.49 10.54 12.75
CA LEU A 56 -4.62 9.61 12.86
C LEU A 56 -4.44 8.58 13.99
N ARG A 57 -3.25 8.52 14.60
CA ARG A 57 -2.85 7.48 15.57
C ARG A 57 -3.05 6.06 15.05
N LEU A 58 -2.78 5.88 13.76
CA LEU A 58 -2.90 4.61 13.07
C LEU A 58 -1.52 3.95 12.90
N PRO A 59 -1.45 2.61 12.94
CA PRO A 59 -0.22 1.89 12.63
C PRO A 59 0.21 2.14 11.19
N LEU A 60 1.53 2.17 11.00
CA LEU A 60 2.16 2.39 9.71
C LEU A 60 2.48 1.05 9.03
N PHE A 61 2.20 0.97 7.74
CA PHE A 61 2.47 -0.19 6.90
C PHE A 61 3.26 0.18 5.64
N ILE A 62 4.09 -0.74 5.17
CA ILE A 62 4.72 -0.68 3.86
C ILE A 62 3.99 -1.69 2.98
N LYS A 63 3.36 -1.22 1.90
CA LYS A 63 2.72 -2.06 0.90
C LYS A 63 3.77 -2.47 -0.13
N ALA A 64 4.13 -3.75 -0.11
CA ALA A 64 5.03 -4.33 -1.10
C ALA A 64 4.40 -4.26 -2.50
N GLY A 65 5.21 -4.36 -3.56
CA GLY A 65 4.70 -4.41 -4.94
C GLY A 65 3.76 -5.57 -5.23
N ASP A 66 3.74 -6.59 -4.36
CA ASP A 66 2.80 -7.72 -4.38
C ASP A 66 1.46 -7.40 -3.68
N GLY A 67 1.31 -6.21 -3.10
CA GLY A 67 0.12 -5.78 -2.35
C GLY A 67 0.13 -6.17 -0.87
N ASN A 68 1.08 -6.99 -0.42
CA ASN A 68 1.20 -7.37 0.99
C ASN A 68 1.58 -6.18 1.89
N LEU A 69 0.95 -6.09 3.07
CA LEU A 69 1.19 -5.03 4.06
C LEU A 69 2.19 -5.51 5.12
N LEU A 70 3.34 -4.85 5.19
CA LEU A 70 4.38 -5.11 6.18
C LEU A 70 4.29 -4.08 7.31
N PRO A 71 4.14 -4.49 8.58
CA PRO A 71 4.09 -3.56 9.68
C PRO A 71 5.43 -2.81 9.82
N TYR A 72 5.38 -1.49 9.83
CA TYR A 72 6.53 -0.64 10.14
C TYR A 72 6.55 -0.35 11.63
N SER A 73 7.26 -1.19 12.38
CA SER A 73 7.48 -0.96 13.80
C SER A 73 8.52 0.15 13.96
N GLN A 74 8.07 1.38 14.21
CA GLN A 74 8.94 2.36 14.83
C GLN A 74 9.26 1.83 16.23
N GLN A 75 10.45 1.27 16.40
CA GLN A 75 10.97 0.93 17.71
C GLN A 75 11.28 2.26 18.43
N VAL A 76 10.24 2.91 18.94
CA VAL A 76 10.36 4.08 19.82
C VAL A 76 10.43 3.52 21.23
N ASP A 77 11.55 3.79 21.90
CA ASP A 77 11.87 3.53 23.29
C ASP A 77 10.66 3.14 24.18
N GLY A 78 10.56 1.83 24.46
CA GLY A 78 10.03 1.33 25.73
C GLY A 78 8.53 1.06 25.86
N VAL A 79 7.66 1.42 24.92
CA VAL A 79 6.23 1.02 24.99
C VAL A 79 5.73 0.54 23.63
N ALA A 80 5.78 -0.78 23.45
CA ALA A 80 4.99 -1.47 22.43
C ALA A 80 3.51 -1.36 22.83
N LEU A 81 2.80 -0.39 22.26
CA LEU A 81 1.33 -0.35 22.34
C LEU A 81 0.78 -1.48 21.48
N GLY A 82 0.52 -2.61 22.15
CA GLY A 82 -0.14 -3.75 21.56
C GLY A 82 -1.58 -3.40 21.16
N VAL A 83 -1.92 -3.76 19.93
CA VAL A 83 -3.10 -4.62 19.72
C VAL A 83 -2.61 -5.82 18.94
N ASN A 84 -2.39 -6.88 19.69
CA ASN A 84 -2.41 -8.25 19.18
C ASN A 84 -3.85 -8.52 18.72
N ASN A 85 -4.06 -8.55 17.41
CA ASN A 85 -5.08 -9.44 16.86
C ASN A 85 -4.37 -10.39 15.89
N GLY A 86 -4.19 -11.62 16.34
CA GLY A 86 -3.36 -12.60 15.70
C GLY A 86 -3.86 -13.02 14.32
N ARG A 87 -2.92 -13.02 13.36
CA ARG A 87 -2.70 -14.25 12.60
C ARG A 87 -1.22 -14.43 12.29
N ARG A 88 -0.47 -14.89 13.30
CA ARG A 88 0.64 -15.80 13.02
C ARG A 88 0.03 -17.08 12.48
N LYS A 89 0.05 -17.29 11.16
CA LYS A 89 0.17 -18.63 10.60
C LYS A 89 1.18 -18.61 9.45
N LEU A 90 2.24 -19.36 9.71
CA LEU A 90 3.17 -20.00 8.79
C LEU A 90 2.47 -20.53 7.52
N VAL A 91 3.33 -20.88 6.53
CA VAL A 91 3.09 -21.49 5.21
C VAL A 91 3.28 -20.41 4.13
N ALA A 92 4.51 -20.07 3.74
CA ALA A 92 5.37 -20.87 2.86
C ALA A 92 4.56 -21.48 1.70
N GLU A 93 4.89 -21.08 0.47
CA GLU A 93 4.44 -21.74 -0.77
C GLU A 93 2.98 -21.46 -1.19
N ALA A 94 2.79 -20.43 -2.03
CA ALA A 94 1.90 -20.54 -3.20
C ALA A 94 2.11 -19.35 -4.15
N THR A 95 2.86 -19.63 -5.22
CA THR A 95 2.61 -19.07 -6.56
C THR A 95 2.88 -17.59 -6.77
N ARG A 96 4.14 -17.30 -7.15
CA ARG A 96 4.49 -16.21 -8.07
C ARG A 96 3.47 -16.14 -9.21
N ARG A 97 2.65 -15.09 -9.29
CA ARG A 97 2.09 -14.63 -10.58
C ARG A 97 1.97 -13.12 -10.57
N PRO A 98 2.90 -12.38 -11.22
CA PRO A 98 2.65 -10.99 -11.55
C PRO A 98 1.42 -10.94 -12.47
N HIS A 99 0.33 -10.29 -12.04
CA HIS A 99 -0.81 -10.02 -12.90
C HIS A 99 -0.45 -8.91 -13.89
N PHE A 100 0.31 -9.30 -14.91
CA PHE A 100 0.28 -8.65 -16.21
C PHE A 100 -1.06 -8.97 -16.85
N LEU A 101 -2.01 -8.05 -16.78
CA LEU A 101 -3.08 -7.94 -17.77
C LEU A 101 -3.28 -6.46 -18.11
N HIS A 102 -2.33 -5.97 -18.91
CA HIS A 102 -2.57 -4.93 -19.90
C HIS A 102 -3.87 -5.28 -20.63
N ARG A 103 -4.93 -4.51 -20.36
CA ARG A 103 -6.17 -4.52 -21.13
C ARG A 103 -5.83 -4.05 -22.54
N ARG A 104 -5.87 -4.98 -23.49
CA ARG A 104 -5.87 -4.70 -24.93
C ARG A 104 -7.32 -4.45 -25.35
N GLU A 105 -7.62 -3.27 -25.86
CA GLU A 105 -8.85 -2.96 -26.58
C GLU A 105 -8.67 -3.29 -28.07
N PRO A 106 -9.52 -4.12 -28.68
CA PRO A 106 -9.65 -4.14 -30.14
C PRO A 106 -11.06 -3.69 -30.55
N GLY A 107 -11.16 -2.66 -31.40
CA GLY A 107 -12.43 -2.35 -32.03
C GLY A 107 -12.42 -1.13 -32.94
N GLY A 108 -12.25 -1.36 -34.25
CA GLY A 108 -12.93 -0.53 -35.26
C GLY A 108 -12.07 0.01 -36.39
N GLN A 109 -11.98 -0.72 -37.51
CA GLN A 109 -12.40 -0.19 -38.80
C GLN A 109 -12.44 -1.32 -39.85
N THR A 110 -13.65 -1.67 -40.29
CA THR A 110 -13.89 -2.43 -41.52
C THR A 110 -13.90 -1.45 -42.69
N GLY A 111 -13.11 -1.74 -43.71
CA GLY A 111 -12.99 -0.96 -44.93
C GLY A 111 -14.20 -1.06 -45.85
N SER A 112 -14.24 -0.12 -46.79
CA SER A 112 -14.88 -0.25 -48.10
C SER A 112 -13.79 -0.30 -49.16
#